data_AF-A0A1G4EMS7-F1
#
_entry.id   AF-A0A1G4EMS7-F1
#
_cell.length_a   1.000
_cell.length_b   1.000
_cell.length_c   1.000
_cell.angle_alpha   90.00
_cell.angle_beta   90.00
_cell.angle_gamma   90.00
#
_symmetry.space_group_name_H-M   'P 1'
#
loop_
_entity.id
_entity.type
_entity.pdbx_description
1 polymer ?
#
loop_
_entity_poly.entity_id
_entity_poly.type
_entity_poly.pdbx_seq_one_letter_code
_entity_poly.pdbx_strand_id
1 'polypeptide(L)'
;MADAGLRSTIQSATNKSEAFNGFTKWLLFGGDGIITENDREKQRKIIKYNHLVANCLIFYNVFSLSRILHHYIQSGCEYNEELISYLSPYITVHVNRFGEYRIDSNRKTPQLPFDVVIR
;
A
#
# COMPACT_ATOMS: atom_id res chain seq x y z
N MET A 1 -18.55 30.25 -6.98
CA MET A 1 -18.45 28.78 -7.11
C MET A 1 -16.97 28.44 -7.02
N ALA A 2 -16.57 27.47 -6.17
CA ALA A 2 -15.16 27.10 -6.05
C ALA A 2 -14.60 26.65 -7.42
N ASP A 3 -13.37 27.06 -7.71
CA ASP A 3 -12.66 26.75 -8.95
C ASP A 3 -12.63 25.24 -9.25
N ALA A 4 -12.81 24.85 -10.51
CA ALA A 4 -12.89 23.45 -10.91
C ALA A 4 -11.56 22.71 -10.66
N GLY A 5 -10.43 23.38 -10.87
CA GLY A 5 -9.11 22.84 -10.58
C GLY A 5 -8.92 22.59 -9.08
N LEU A 6 -9.32 23.54 -8.25
CA LEU A 6 -9.27 23.38 -6.78
C LEU A 6 -10.08 22.16 -6.30
N ARG A 7 -11.29 21.93 -6.84
CA ARG A 7 -12.11 20.76 -6.48
C ARG A 7 -11.45 19.44 -6.86
N SER A 8 -10.87 19.37 -8.06
CA SER A 8 -10.16 18.16 -8.53
C SER A 8 -8.99 17.79 -7.62
N THR A 9 -8.21 18.80 -7.21
CA THR A 9 -7.09 18.62 -6.29
C THR A 9 -7.54 18.12 -4.92
N ILE A 10 -8.59 18.74 -4.35
CA ILE A 10 -9.17 18.31 -3.07
C ILE A 10 -9.62 16.86 -3.16
N GLN A 11 -10.38 16.50 -4.19
CA GLN A 11 -10.89 15.15 -4.34
C GLN A 11 -9.77 14.12 -4.53
N SER A 12 -8.73 14.46 -5.31
CA SER A 12 -7.56 13.59 -5.48
C SER A 12 -6.81 13.34 -4.17
N ALA A 13 -6.68 14.36 -3.31
CA ALA A 13 -6.06 14.21 -2.00
C ALA A 13 -6.94 13.37 -1.05
N THR A 14 -8.25 13.66 -1.01
CA THR A 14 -9.21 12.92 -0.19
C THR A 14 -9.26 11.45 -0.56
N ASN A 15 -9.33 11.11 -1.85
CA ASN A 15 -9.35 9.72 -2.32
C ASN A 15 -8.13 8.93 -1.83
N LYS A 16 -6.93 9.54 -1.84
CA LYS A 16 -5.70 8.90 -1.35
C LYS A 16 -5.78 8.61 0.16
N SER A 17 -6.27 9.58 0.94
CA SER A 17 -6.46 9.43 2.39
C SER A 17 -7.52 8.39 2.73
N GLU A 18 -8.65 8.36 2.02
CA GLU A 18 -9.71 7.38 2.22
C GLU A 18 -9.25 5.96 1.88
N ALA A 19 -8.52 5.79 0.79
CA ALA A 19 -7.95 4.50 0.41
C ALA A 19 -6.94 3.99 1.46
N PHE A 20 -6.10 4.88 2.00
CA PHE A 20 -5.21 4.54 3.12
C PHE A 20 -5.98 4.18 4.41
N ASN A 21 -7.05 4.91 4.73
CA ASN A 21 -7.90 4.60 5.88
C ASN A 21 -8.58 3.23 5.73
N GLY A 22 -9.09 2.91 4.54
CA GLY A 22 -9.65 1.59 4.24
C GLY A 22 -8.60 0.48 4.39
N PHE A 23 -7.39 0.71 3.89
CA PHE A 23 -6.27 -0.22 4.00
C PHE A 23 -5.84 -0.46 5.45
N THR A 24 -5.67 0.59 6.25
CA THR A 24 -5.29 0.46 7.67
C THR A 24 -6.41 -0.17 8.50
N LYS A 25 -7.68 0.09 8.19
CA LYS A 25 -8.82 -0.60 8.81
C LYS A 25 -8.81 -2.10 8.50
N TRP A 26 -8.53 -2.47 7.25
CA TRP A 26 -8.45 -3.87 6.82
C TRP A 26 -7.32 -4.64 7.53
N LEU A 27 -6.18 -3.96 7.78
CA LEU A 27 -5.04 -4.50 8.52
C LEU A 27 -5.31 -4.69 10.01
N LEU A 28 -6.15 -3.85 10.61
CA LEU A 28 -6.56 -3.96 12.02
C LEU A 28 -7.72 -4.98 12.16
N PHE A 29 -7.54 -6.20 11.68
CA PHE A 29 -8.63 -7.18 11.53
C PHE A 29 -9.14 -7.80 12.84
N GLY A 30 -8.40 -7.70 13.95
CA GLY A 30 -8.74 -8.32 15.24
C GLY A 30 -9.97 -7.75 15.98
N GLY A 31 -10.76 -6.90 15.33
CA GLY A 31 -11.96 -6.25 15.87
C GLY A 31 -12.69 -5.43 14.80
N ASP A 32 -12.71 -5.91 13.55
CA ASP A 32 -13.27 -5.21 12.38
C ASP A 32 -12.69 -3.80 12.13
N GLY A 33 -11.46 -3.58 12.57
CA GLY A 33 -10.79 -2.28 12.53
C GLY A 33 -11.33 -1.25 13.53
N ILE A 34 -12.09 -1.69 14.53
CA ILE A 34 -12.64 -0.85 15.59
C ILE A 34 -11.70 -0.90 16.80
N ILE A 35 -11.34 0.28 17.29
CA ILE A 35 -10.59 0.43 18.53
C ILE A 35 -11.60 0.63 19.67
N THR A 36 -11.79 -0.40 20.50
CA THR A 36 -12.70 -0.39 21.65
C THR A 36 -12.07 0.19 22.92
N GLU A 37 -10.74 0.33 22.94
CA GLU A 37 -9.98 0.90 24.05
C GLU A 37 -10.32 2.39 24.23
N ASN A 38 -10.62 2.81 25.47
CA ASN A 38 -11.05 4.17 25.82
C ASN A 38 -9.94 4.99 26.53
N ASP A 39 -8.71 4.53 26.47
CA ASP A 39 -7.53 5.29 26.90
C ASP A 39 -6.80 5.92 25.71
N ARG A 40 -6.61 7.24 25.75
CA ARG A 40 -6.03 8.01 24.64
C ARG A 40 -4.60 7.59 24.31
N GLU A 41 -3.79 7.24 25.32
CA GLU A 41 -2.40 6.84 25.06
C GLU A 41 -2.33 5.48 24.39
N LYS A 42 -3.15 4.52 24.84
CA LYS A 42 -3.26 3.20 24.23
C LYS A 42 -3.83 3.27 22.82
N GLN A 43 -4.87 4.06 22.56
CA GLN A 43 -5.39 4.32 21.21
C GLN A 43 -4.27 4.83 20.28
N ARG A 44 -3.47 5.80 20.74
CA ARG A 44 -2.35 6.34 19.96
C ARG A 44 -1.30 5.26 19.66
N LYS A 45 -1.00 4.36 20.60
CA LYS A 45 -0.09 3.23 20.37
C LYS A 45 -0.65 2.31 19.29
N ILE A 46 -1.91 1.90 19.40
CA ILE A 46 -2.59 1.03 18.42
C ILE A 46 -2.50 1.64 17.01
N ILE A 47 -2.85 2.92 16.86
CA ILE A 47 -2.80 3.62 15.56
C ILE A 47 -1.36 3.62 15.01
N LYS A 48 -0.37 3.98 15.83
CA LYS A 48 1.04 4.03 15.40
C LYS A 48 1.58 2.67 14.97
N TYR A 49 1.30 1.61 15.73
CA TYR A 49 1.71 0.26 15.37
C TYR A 49 1.00 -0.23 14.10
N ASN A 50 -0.28 0.06 13.95
CA ASN A 50 -1.00 -0.27 12.71
C ASN A 50 -0.43 0.45 11.49
N HIS A 51 -0.10 1.74 11.62
CA HIS A 51 0.57 2.50 10.56
C HIS A 51 1.96 1.93 10.22
N LEU A 52 2.72 1.45 11.21
CA LEU A 52 4.00 0.79 10.96
C LEU A 52 3.81 -0.46 10.07
N VAL A 53 2.87 -1.33 10.44
CA VAL A 53 2.54 -2.53 9.64
C VAL A 53 2.05 -2.15 8.24
N ALA A 54 1.19 -1.14 8.15
CA ALA A 54 0.70 -0.62 6.87
C ALA A 54 1.84 -0.16 5.96
N ASN A 55 2.79 0.62 6.49
CA ASN A 55 3.94 1.11 5.74
C ASN A 55 4.86 -0.04 5.28
N CYS A 56 5.09 -1.05 6.14
CA CYS A 56 5.86 -2.23 5.76
C CYS A 56 5.20 -2.99 4.58
N LEU A 57 3.87 -3.15 4.62
CA LEU A 57 3.16 -3.84 3.55
C LEU A 57 3.08 -2.99 2.28
N ILE A 58 2.88 -1.67 2.38
CA ILE A 58 2.96 -0.74 1.24
C ILE A 58 4.32 -0.88 0.55
N PHE A 59 5.41 -0.90 1.31
CA PHE A 59 6.74 -1.10 0.76
C PHE A 59 6.87 -2.44 0.01
N TYR A 60 6.40 -3.53 0.62
CA TYR A 60 6.40 -4.85 -0.03
C TYR A 60 5.55 -4.86 -1.32
N ASN A 61 4.40 -4.20 -1.32
CA ASN A 61 3.51 -4.11 -2.47
C ASN A 61 4.17 -3.34 -3.61
N VAL A 62 4.75 -2.17 -3.32
CA VAL A 62 5.51 -1.39 -4.31
C VAL A 62 6.66 -2.21 -4.86
N PHE A 63 7.45 -2.85 -4.00
CA PHE A 63 8.55 -3.73 -4.43
C PHE A 63 8.07 -4.84 -5.37
N SER A 64 6.97 -5.51 -5.02
CA SER A 64 6.41 -6.60 -5.82
C SER A 64 5.86 -6.11 -7.16
N LEU A 65 5.12 -5.00 -7.16
CA LEU A 65 4.59 -4.35 -8.36
C LEU A 65 5.72 -3.93 -9.29
N SER A 66 6.76 -3.27 -8.78
CA SER A 66 7.92 -2.86 -9.57
C SER A 66 8.64 -4.06 -10.22
N ARG A 67 8.76 -5.19 -9.52
CA ARG A 67 9.32 -6.42 -10.12
C ARG A 67 8.45 -7.00 -11.23
N ILE A 68 7.13 -6.98 -11.04
CA ILE A 68 6.15 -7.47 -12.03
C ILE A 68 6.20 -6.59 -13.28
N LEU A 69 6.19 -5.26 -13.11
CA LEU A 69 6.29 -4.30 -14.21
C LEU A 69 7.60 -4.46 -14.99
N HIS A 70 8.71 -4.69 -14.29
CA HIS A 70 9.97 -4.97 -14.95
C HIS A 70 9.94 -6.26 -15.79
N HIS A 71 9.39 -7.36 -15.26
CA HIS A 71 9.23 -8.60 -16.03
C HIS A 71 8.29 -8.41 -17.23
N TYR A 72 7.25 -7.60 -17.07
CA TYR A 72 6.32 -7.25 -18.13
C TYR A 72 7.04 -6.54 -19.29
N ILE A 73 7.92 -5.57 -18.98
CA ILE A 73 8.77 -4.89 -19.98
C ILE A 73 9.73 -5.86 -20.65
N GLN A 74 10.42 -6.71 -19.86
CA GLN A 74 11.35 -7.70 -20.40
C GLN A 74 10.69 -8.71 -21.35
N SER A 75 9.38 -8.92 -21.21
CA SER A 75 8.59 -9.78 -22.09
C SER A 75 8.21 -9.11 -23.42
N GLY A 76 8.66 -7.87 -23.66
CA GLY A 76 8.40 -7.10 -24.87
C GLY A 76 7.10 -6.29 -24.84
N CYS A 77 6.43 -6.19 -23.69
CA CYS A 77 5.22 -5.41 -23.53
C CYS A 77 5.54 -3.99 -23.03
N GLU A 78 4.82 -2.98 -23.55
CA GLU A 78 4.94 -1.59 -23.09
C GLU A 78 3.74 -1.20 -22.21
N TYR A 79 3.94 -0.24 -21.31
CA TYR A 79 2.86 0.43 -20.59
C TYR A 79 3.12 1.94 -20.64
N ASN A 80 2.06 2.74 -20.50
CA ASN A 80 2.16 4.20 -20.41
C ASN A 80 1.98 4.68 -18.95
N GLU A 81 2.26 5.97 -18.71
CA GLU A 81 2.09 6.59 -17.39
C GLU A 81 0.65 6.50 -16.86
N GLU A 82 -0.34 6.59 -17.75
CA GLU A 82 -1.75 6.49 -17.41
C GLU A 82 -2.10 5.14 -16.76
N LEU A 83 -1.60 4.02 -17.32
CA LEU A 83 -1.82 2.69 -16.76
C LEU A 83 -1.19 2.54 -15.36
N ILE A 84 0.00 3.11 -15.15
CA ILE A 84 0.66 3.11 -13.84
C ILE A 84 -0.15 3.92 -12.83
N SER A 85 -0.80 5.02 -13.28
CA SER A 85 -1.58 5.90 -12.41
C SER A 85 -2.77 5.20 -11.73
N TYR A 86 -3.27 4.11 -12.32
CA TYR A 86 -4.34 3.30 -11.73
C TYR A 86 -3.84 2.30 -10.68
N LEU A 87 -2.53 2.07 -10.58
CA LEU A 87 -1.96 1.17 -9.58
C LEU A 87 -1.96 1.83 -8.20
N SER A 88 -2.35 1.04 -7.21
CA SER A 88 -2.29 1.43 -5.81
C SER A 88 -1.44 0.44 -5.03
N PRO A 89 -0.63 0.89 -4.06
CA PRO A 89 0.10 -0.02 -3.19
C PRO A 89 -0.78 -0.62 -2.08
N TYR A 90 -2.10 -0.34 -2.05
CA TYR A 90 -3.02 -0.83 -1.01
C TYR A 90 -3.65 -2.19 -1.36
N ILE A 91 -2.90 -3.07 -2.03
CA ILE A 91 -3.35 -4.40 -2.46
C ILE A 91 -3.32 -5.37 -1.26
N THR A 92 -4.43 -6.08 -1.03
CA THR A 92 -4.61 -6.94 0.14
C THR A 92 -4.81 -8.42 -0.18
N VAL A 93 -5.16 -8.76 -1.42
CA VAL A 93 -5.57 -10.12 -1.84
C VAL A 93 -4.52 -11.21 -1.57
N HIS A 94 -3.23 -10.86 -1.60
CA HIS A 94 -2.12 -11.80 -1.41
C HIS A 94 -1.70 -11.95 0.06
N VAL A 95 -2.30 -11.19 0.98
CA VAL A 95 -1.90 -11.15 2.39
C VAL A 95 -2.76 -12.11 3.21
N ASN A 96 -2.12 -13.09 3.84
CA ASN A 96 -2.80 -14.00 4.76
C ASN A 96 -2.82 -13.43 6.18
N ARG A 97 -3.92 -12.77 6.58
CA ARG A 97 -4.03 -12.13 7.91
C ARG A 97 -3.99 -13.10 9.10
N PHE A 98 -4.41 -14.36 8.89
CA PHE A 98 -4.45 -15.39 9.93
C PHE A 98 -3.35 -16.43 9.77
N GLY A 99 -2.39 -16.18 8.86
CA GLY A 99 -1.31 -17.10 8.56
C GLY A 99 -0.22 -17.08 9.62
N GLU A 100 0.46 -18.22 9.77
CA GLU A 100 1.71 -18.28 10.51
C GLU A 100 2.85 -17.83 9.60
N TYR A 101 3.54 -16.75 9.99
CA TYR A 101 4.70 -16.24 9.27
C TYR A 101 5.98 -16.66 9.99
N ARG A 102 6.82 -17.44 9.30
CA ARG A 102 8.16 -17.80 9.79
C ARG A 102 9.18 -16.82 9.22
N ILE A 103 9.99 -16.24 10.10
CA ILE A 103 11.11 -15.38 9.70
C ILE A 103 12.28 -16.30 9.36
N ASP A 104 12.74 -16.23 8.12
CA ASP A 104 13.97 -16.91 7.67
C ASP A 104 15.08 -15.88 7.49
N SER A 105 16.05 -15.88 8.40
CA SER A 105 17.20 -14.98 8.38
C SER A 105 18.15 -15.24 7.20
N ASN A 106 18.08 -16.41 6.57
CA ASN A 106 18.90 -16.75 5.40
C ASN A 106 18.23 -16.37 4.07
N ARG A 107 16.99 -15.90 4.10
CA ARG A 107 16.25 -15.52 2.89
C ARG A 107 16.89 -14.30 2.24
N LYS A 108 17.40 -14.48 1.02
CA LYS A 108 17.86 -13.37 0.19
C LYS A 108 16.68 -12.71 -0.53
N THR A 109 16.58 -11.39 -0.42
CA THR A 109 15.60 -10.62 -1.19
C THR A 109 16.05 -10.50 -2.64
N PRO A 110 15.16 -10.72 -3.63
CA PRO A 110 15.51 -10.48 -5.02
C PRO A 110 15.85 -9.00 -5.24
N GLN A 111 16.76 -8.72 -6.17
CA GLN A 111 17.15 -7.35 -6.51
C GLN A 111 15.99 -6.65 -7.22
N LEU A 112 15.78 -5.37 -6.89
CA LEU A 112 14.87 -4.53 -7.66
C LEU A 112 15.68 -3.75 -8.71
N PRO A 113 15.42 -3.94 -10.01
CA PRO A 113 16.01 -3.11 -11.05
C PRO A 113 15.35 -1.73 -10.98
N PHE A 114 16.12 -0.70 -10.65
CA PHE A 114 15.64 0.68 -10.56
C PHE A 114 15.72 1.42 -11.91
N ASP A 115 16.39 0.81 -12.90
CA ASP A 115 16.75 1.42 -14.18
C ASP A 115 15.62 1.31 -15.24
N VAL A 116 14.37 1.39 -14.80
CA VAL A 116 13.21 1.20 -15.69
C VAL A 116 12.86 2.52 -16.37
N VAL A 117 13.08 2.59 -17.68
CA VAL A 117 12.66 3.73 -18.50
C VAL A 117 11.15 3.62 -18.74
N ILE A 118 10.37 4.52 -18.14
CA ILE A 118 8.96 4.71 -18.48
C ILE A 118 8.94 5.38 -19.86
N ARG A 119 8.28 4.76 -20.84
CA ARG A 119 8.11 5.29 -22.20
C ARG A 119 6.78 6.02 -22.35
#